data_AF-A0AAW9YYZ9-F1
#
_entry.id   AF-A0AAW9YYZ9-F1
#
_cell.length_a   1.000
_cell.length_b   1.000
_cell.length_c   1.000
_cell.angle_alpha   90.00
_cell.angle_beta   90.00
_cell.angle_gamma   90.00
#
_symmetry.space_group_name_H-M   'P 1'
#
loop_
_entity.id
_entity.type
_entity.pdbx_description
1 polymer ?
#
loop_
_entity_poly.entity_id
_entity_poly.type
_entity_poly.pdbx_seq_one_letter_code
_entity_poly.pdbx_strand_id
1 'polypeptide(L)'
;MAVRKGKGTRYEYVVYKGEEVVASGKKREIMKKLNISEGTFCTLLATKTIAREAESYRKGKRNGQMVAIKVDIDEIERELGVIS
;
A
#
# COMPACT_ATOMS: atom_id res chain seq x y z
N MET A 1 11.09 13.28 -33.20
CA MET A 1 11.14 13.72 -31.79
C MET A 1 10.34 12.73 -30.94
N ALA A 2 11.01 11.84 -30.22
CA ALA A 2 10.33 10.97 -29.27
C ALA A 2 10.16 11.73 -27.95
N VAL A 3 8.91 12.04 -27.59
CA VAL A 3 8.56 12.59 -26.27
C VAL A 3 8.92 11.52 -25.25
N ARG A 4 10.03 11.72 -24.52
CA ARG A 4 10.37 10.90 -23.35
C ARG A 4 9.28 11.17 -22.30
N LYS A 5 8.26 10.31 -22.22
CA LYS A 5 7.38 10.26 -21.05
C LYS A 5 8.29 10.14 -19.83
N GLY A 6 8.32 11.18 -18.98
CA GLY A 6 9.01 11.10 -17.69
C GLY A 6 8.58 9.81 -17.01
N LYS A 7 9.57 9.03 -16.55
CA LYS A 7 9.34 7.79 -15.80
C LYS A 7 8.69 8.22 -14.49
N GLY A 8 7.36 8.32 -14.47
CA GLY A 8 6.60 8.73 -13.29
C GLY A 8 6.91 7.75 -12.16
N THR A 9 7.02 8.27 -10.94
CA THR A 9 7.39 7.50 -9.75
C THR A 9 6.61 6.20 -9.68
N ARG A 10 7.33 5.08 -9.53
CA ARG A 10 6.70 3.76 -9.44
C ARG A 10 6.27 3.48 -8.01
N TYR A 11 4.96 3.32 -7.84
CA TYR A 11 4.38 2.94 -6.55
C TYR A 11 3.76 1.57 -6.59
N GLU A 12 4.01 0.83 -5.53
CA GLU A 12 3.24 -0.35 -5.18
C GLU A 12 2.57 -0.14 -3.83
N TYR A 13 1.69 -1.08 -3.49
CA TYR A 13 0.95 -1.02 -2.25
C TYR A 13 1.06 -2.37 -1.54
N VAL A 14 1.05 -2.33 -0.22
CA VAL A 14 1.01 -3.52 0.63
C VAL A 14 -0.18 -3.40 1.54
N VAL A 15 -1.05 -4.41 1.54
CA VAL A 15 -2.24 -4.50 2.39
C VAL A 15 -1.96 -5.46 3.53
N TYR A 16 -2.14 -4.96 4.74
CA TYR A 16 -1.97 -5.69 5.98
C TYR A 16 -3.33 -5.99 6.62
N LYS A 17 -3.41 -7.11 7.34
CA LYS A 17 -4.47 -7.41 8.30
C LYS A 17 -3.81 -7.83 9.61
N GLY A 18 -3.66 -6.88 10.53
CA GLY A 18 -2.75 -7.03 11.66
C GLY A 18 -1.31 -7.21 11.16
N GLU A 19 -0.64 -8.27 11.60
CA GLU A 19 0.74 -8.61 11.20
C GLU A 19 0.86 -9.33 9.85
N GLU A 20 -0.26 -9.79 9.28
CA GLU A 20 -0.25 -10.56 8.04
C GLU A 20 -0.32 -9.65 6.80
N VAL A 21 0.54 -9.91 5.81
CA VAL A 21 0.43 -9.33 4.46
C VAL A 21 -0.57 -10.14 3.64
N VAL A 22 -1.73 -9.55 3.34
CA VAL A 22 -2.80 -10.25 2.59
C VAL A 22 -2.73 -10.00 1.08
N ALA A 23 -2.20 -8.86 0.66
CA ALA A 23 -1.98 -8.53 -0.75
C ALA A 23 -0.86 -7.50 -0.93
N SER A 24 -0.16 -7.57 -2.06
CA SER A 24 0.83 -6.58 -2.48
C SER A 24 0.81 -6.40 -4.00
N GLY A 25 1.42 -5.32 -4.48
CA GLY A 25 1.58 -5.02 -5.90
C GLY A 25 0.83 -3.76 -6.34
N LYS A 26 0.40 -3.72 -7.60
CA LYS A 26 -0.29 -2.54 -8.14
C LYS A 26 -1.72 -2.45 -7.59
N LYS A 27 -2.23 -1.22 -7.47
CA LYS A 27 -3.62 -0.93 -7.05
C LYS A 27 -4.66 -1.84 -7.73
N ARG A 28 -4.58 -1.98 -9.06
CA ARG A 28 -5.54 -2.81 -9.83
C ARG A 28 -5.46 -4.30 -9.47
N GLU A 29 -4.27 -4.82 -9.26
CA GLU A 29 -4.05 -6.23 -8.91
C GLU A 29 -4.60 -6.53 -7.51
N ILE A 30 -4.33 -5.62 -6.56
CA ILE A 30 -4.83 -5.74 -5.20
C ILE A 30 -6.37 -5.66 -5.16
N MET A 31 -6.97 -4.68 -5.84
CA MET A 31 -8.44 -4.57 -5.89
C MET A 31 -9.08 -5.82 -6.47
N LYS A 32 -8.47 -6.40 -7.52
CA LYS A 32 -8.93 -7.66 -8.12
C LYS A 32 -8.76 -8.84 -7.16
N LYS A 33 -7.59 -8.98 -6.52
CA LYS A 33 -7.27 -10.09 -5.60
C LYS A 33 -8.18 -10.08 -4.37
N LEU A 34 -8.45 -8.91 -3.81
CA LEU A 34 -9.29 -8.74 -2.63
C LEU A 34 -10.78 -8.58 -2.98
N ASN A 35 -11.12 -8.49 -4.27
CA ASN A 35 -12.48 -8.23 -4.76
C ASN A 35 -13.13 -6.99 -4.10
N ILE A 36 -12.41 -5.88 -4.07
CA ILE A 36 -12.86 -4.62 -3.45
C ILE A 36 -12.95 -3.48 -4.45
N SER A 37 -13.81 -2.51 -4.15
CA SER A 37 -13.95 -1.28 -4.94
C SER A 37 -12.76 -0.34 -4.75
N GLU A 38 -12.61 0.61 -5.68
CA GLU A 38 -11.63 1.68 -5.55
C GLU A 38 -11.87 2.57 -4.31
N GLY A 39 -13.13 2.88 -3.99
CA GLY A 39 -13.47 3.65 -2.78
C GLY A 39 -13.09 2.91 -1.50
N THR A 40 -13.28 1.59 -1.47
CA THR A 40 -12.83 0.73 -0.38
C THR A 40 -11.32 0.76 -0.27
N PHE A 41 -10.59 0.57 -1.37
CA PHE A 41 -9.13 0.62 -1.39
C PHE A 41 -8.58 1.97 -0.89
N CYS A 42 -9.15 3.10 -1.34
CA CYS A 42 -8.78 4.42 -0.86
C CYS A 42 -9.03 4.59 0.65
N THR A 43 -10.05 3.93 1.19
CA THR A 43 -10.32 3.92 2.63
C THR A 43 -9.24 3.16 3.41
N LEU A 44 -8.71 2.05 2.85
CA LEU A 44 -7.59 1.31 3.45
C LEU A 44 -6.31 2.16 3.53
N LEU A 45 -6.12 3.06 2.57
CA LEU A 45 -4.99 4.00 2.53
C LEU A 45 -5.17 5.24 3.42
N ALA A 46 -6.38 5.49 3.94
CA ALA A 46 -6.65 6.72 4.65
C ALA A 46 -5.90 6.75 5.99
N THR A 47 -5.23 7.87 6.29
CA THR A 47 -4.46 8.06 7.53
C THR A 47 -5.29 7.76 8.78
N LYS A 48 -6.57 8.12 8.78
CA LYS A 48 -7.51 7.82 9.86
C LYS A 48 -7.70 6.31 10.10
N THR A 49 -7.73 5.53 9.02
CA THR A 49 -7.89 4.06 9.07
C THR A 49 -6.63 3.44 9.66
N ILE A 50 -5.46 3.88 9.19
CA ILE A 50 -4.16 3.42 9.67
C ILE A 50 -3.97 3.77 11.15
N ALA A 51 -4.23 5.03 11.54
CA ALA A 51 -4.08 5.49 12.91
C ALA A 51 -5.02 4.75 13.88
N ARG A 52 -6.27 4.50 13.47
CA ARG A 52 -7.25 3.76 14.27
C ARG A 52 -6.84 2.31 14.50
N GLU A 53 -6.32 1.63 13.47
CA GLU A 53 -5.83 0.26 13.64
C GLU A 53 -4.59 0.22 14.53
N ALA A 54 -3.65 1.14 14.33
CA ALA A 54 -2.47 1.25 15.19
C ALA A 54 -2.82 1.52 16.66
N GLU A 55 -3.80 2.39 16.94
CA GLU A 55 -4.29 2.64 18.30
C GLU A 55 -4.96 1.41 18.90
N SER A 56 -5.76 0.68 18.10
CA SER A 56 -6.40 -0.56 18.54
C SER A 56 -5.36 -1.61 18.93
N TYR A 57 -4.32 -1.76 18.11
CA TYR A 57 -3.18 -2.64 18.37
C TYR A 57 -2.48 -2.29 19.69
N ARG A 58 -2.19 -0.99 19.93
CA ARG A 58 -1.57 -0.52 21.19
C ARG A 58 -2.41 -0.81 22.43
N LYS A 59 -3.75 -0.81 22.30
CA LYS A 59 -4.69 -1.12 23.38
C LYS A 59 -4.94 -2.63 23.54
N GLY A 60 -4.20 -3.48 22.83
CA GLY A 60 -4.39 -4.93 22.84
C GLY A 60 -5.68 -5.40 22.16
N LYS A 61 -6.38 -4.51 21.45
CA LYS A 61 -7.61 -4.84 20.72
C LYS A 61 -7.24 -5.17 19.27
N ARG A 62 -7.29 -6.45 18.92
CA ARG A 62 -7.12 -6.91 17.52
C ARG A 62 -8.43 -6.70 16.77
N ASN A 63 -8.64 -5.48 16.28
CA ASN A 63 -9.84 -5.15 15.51
C ASN A 63 -9.82 -5.82 14.12
N GLY A 64 -8.62 -6.22 13.64
CA GLY A 64 -8.45 -7.00 12.42
C GLY A 64 -8.81 -6.20 11.17
N GLN A 65 -8.76 -4.87 11.26
CA GLN A 65 -9.06 -3.98 10.15
C GLN A 65 -7.90 -4.01 9.16
N MET A 66 -8.23 -4.11 7.87
CA MET A 66 -7.21 -4.02 6.83
C MET A 66 -6.73 -2.58 6.68
N VAL A 67 -5.43 -2.42 6.44
CA VAL A 67 -4.79 -1.14 6.13
C VAL A 67 -3.88 -1.32 4.93
N ALA A 68 -3.73 -0.28 4.11
CA ALA A 68 -2.83 -0.30 2.96
C ALA A 68 -1.74 0.76 3.15
N ILE A 69 -0.51 0.43 2.78
CA ILE A 69 0.64 1.34 2.76
C ILE A 69 1.07 1.52 1.30
N LYS A 70 1.35 2.78 0.92
CA LYS A 70 1.93 3.13 -0.37
C LYS A 70 3.45 3.10 -0.25
N VAL A 71 4.10 2.40 -1.17
CA VAL A 71 5.54 2.17 -1.17
C VAL A 71 6.13 2.76 -2.45
N ASP A 72 7.18 3.57 -2.30
CA ASP A 72 7.98 4.07 -3.43
C ASP A 72 9.02 3.03 -3.82
N ILE A 73 8.84 2.43 -5.00
CA ILE A 73 9.75 1.41 -5.50
C ILE A 73 11.05 2.03 -6.00
N ASP A 74 11.01 3.25 -6.51
CA ASP A 74 12.23 3.90 -6.99
C ASP A 74 13.15 4.24 -5.81
N GLU A 75 12.60 4.59 -4.64
CA GLU A 75 13.35 4.75 -3.39
C GLU A 75 14.01 3.43 -2.96
N ILE A 76 13.24 2.33 -2.91
CA ILE A 76 13.76 1.01 -2.54
C ILE A 76 14.85 0.54 -3.51
N GLU A 77 14.62 0.67 -4.82
CA GLU A 77 15.60 0.26 -5.83
C GLU A 77 16.90 1.08 -5.73
N ARG A 78 16.83 2.35 -5.33
CA ARG A 78 18.02 3.18 -5.06
C ARG A 78 18.76 2.74 -3.81
N GLU A 79 18.06 2.51 -2.71
CA GLU A 79 18.68 2.03 -1.47
C GLU A 79 19.35 0.66 -1.65
N LEU A 80 18.75 -0.20 -2.48
CA LEU A 80 19.30 -1.51 -2.83
C LEU A 80 20.39 -1.46 -3.93
N GLY A 81 20.68 -0.28 -4.49
CA GLY A 81 21.69 -0.11 -5.56
C GLY A 81 21.30 -0.74 -6.89
N VAL A 82 20.02 -1.05 -7.11
CA VAL A 82 19.47 -1.59 -8.36
C VAL A 82 19.38 -0.51 -9.44
N ILE A 83 19.08 0.72 -9.03
CA ILE A 83 19.10 1.91 -9.87
C ILE A 83 19.94 3.01 -9.22
N SER A 84 20.62 3.80 -10.04
CA SER A 84 21.48 4.92 -9.65
C SER A 84 20.83 6.27 -9.90
#